data_AF-A0A927SUT5-F1
#
_entry.id   AF-A0A927SUT5-F1
#
_cell.length_a   1.000
_cell.length_b   1.000
_cell.length_c   1.000
_cell.angle_alpha   90.00
_cell.angle_beta   90.00
_cell.angle_gamma   90.00
#
_symmetry.space_group_name_H-M   'P 1'
#
loop_
_entity.id
_entity.type
_entity.pdbx_description
1 polymer ?
#
loop_
_entity_poly.entity_id
_entity_poly.type
_entity_poly.pdbx_seq_one_letter_code
_entity_poly.pdbx_strand_id
1 'polypeptide(L)'
;MRNVQSNTYGQPAEKTIKLSTVLSALVIMLVYAAVFVAEQSLPPTSMLFTVLKKGATYALVAVSMNLLNGFTGLFSLGQAGFMLLGAYAYGILTIPVEHRDIVYQYYDGGIVQFALPVIPALIIAGLVAAAFAFLIGLPVLRLKSDYLAIATLGFAEIVRTIFQWDKLGFLTNGSNMLREYPTFTDFNIRNAEGEVTLYLSTLVPFIIAGICIALIVLLLRSSYGRAFMAIRDDEIAAEAMGINLAKHKQLSFCVSSFFAGIGGAMLAMYQNTVQAKAFTSAMTYEILLIVVIGGIGSVTGSCISSFLFVACSEWWLRFLDQKQMIGNFEVPLLRTGFRLVVFSIIIMIVVLFFRQGIMGTKELPDLFKPRRKKPKAAPAAAVAAAPVQAAAAAEAAPAAVEEAAPAEAAAEDAAEAANTQEGGEA
;
A
#
# COMPACT_ATOMS: atom_id res chain seq x y z
N MET A 1 -33.25 -34.86 -19.66
CA MET A 1 -32.24 -35.95 -19.71
C MET A 1 -31.30 -35.71 -20.89
N ARG A 2 -29.96 -35.75 -20.63
CA ARG A 2 -28.80 -35.51 -21.55
C ARG A 2 -28.67 -34.05 -22.02
N ASN A 3 -27.61 -33.28 -21.77
CA ASN A 3 -26.21 -33.54 -21.44
C ASN A 3 -25.74 -32.50 -20.43
N VAL A 4 -25.38 -32.95 -19.22
CA VAL A 4 -24.53 -32.21 -18.28
C VAL A 4 -23.42 -33.20 -17.92
N GLN A 5 -22.19 -32.71 -17.90
CA GLN A 5 -20.92 -33.37 -17.55
C GLN A 5 -20.11 -34.00 -18.70
N SER A 6 -19.08 -33.26 -19.11
CA SER A 6 -17.70 -33.76 -19.22
C SER A 6 -16.78 -32.63 -19.69
N ASN A 7 -16.23 -31.86 -18.76
CA ASN A 7 -14.89 -31.30 -18.95
C ASN A 7 -14.31 -30.78 -17.62
N THR A 8 -13.92 -31.73 -16.79
CA THR A 8 -12.91 -31.56 -15.76
C THR A 8 -11.98 -32.75 -15.91
N TYR A 9 -10.80 -32.52 -16.49
CA TYR A 9 -9.49 -33.11 -16.13
C TYR A 9 -8.46 -32.81 -17.24
N GLY A 10 -7.38 -32.13 -16.86
CA GLY A 10 -6.08 -32.30 -17.53
C GLY A 10 -5.82 -31.51 -18.82
N GLN A 11 -5.89 -30.18 -18.80
CA GLN A 11 -5.02 -29.39 -19.68
C GLN A 11 -3.85 -28.86 -18.87
N PRO A 12 -2.58 -29.11 -19.27
CA PRO A 12 -1.46 -28.40 -18.66
C PRO A 12 -1.73 -26.91 -18.90
N ALA A 13 -1.70 -26.13 -17.83
CA ALA A 13 -1.78 -24.68 -17.95
C ALA A 13 -0.58 -24.20 -18.76
N GLU A 14 -0.73 -24.07 -20.08
CA GLU A 14 0.19 -23.27 -20.88
C GLU A 14 0.21 -21.90 -20.23
N LYS A 15 1.32 -21.59 -19.54
CA LYS A 15 1.66 -20.24 -19.11
C LYS A 15 1.90 -19.40 -20.36
N THR A 16 0.85 -19.09 -21.10
CA THR A 16 0.88 -18.03 -22.11
C THR A 16 1.12 -16.74 -21.33
N ILE A 17 2.37 -16.27 -21.34
CA ILE A 17 2.71 -14.98 -20.77
C ILE A 17 1.87 -13.97 -21.55
N LYS A 18 0.86 -13.39 -20.89
CA LYS A 18 -0.06 -12.44 -21.53
C LYS A 18 0.78 -11.33 -22.16
N LEU A 19 0.52 -11.00 -23.43
CA LEU A 19 1.24 -9.95 -24.17
C LEU A 19 1.34 -8.63 -23.39
N SER A 20 0.31 -8.27 -22.62
CA SER A 20 0.32 -7.09 -21.75
C SER A 20 1.34 -7.15 -20.62
N THR A 21 1.65 -8.35 -20.11
CA THR A 21 2.68 -8.57 -19.08
C THR A 21 4.08 -8.44 -19.68
N VAL A 22 4.30 -9.00 -20.88
CA VAL A 22 5.56 -8.82 -21.63
C VAL A 22 5.79 -7.34 -21.94
N LEU A 23 4.76 -6.64 -22.40
CA LEU A 23 4.86 -5.22 -22.73
C LEU A 23 5.15 -4.36 -21.48
N SER A 24 4.50 -4.65 -20.35
CA SER A 24 4.81 -3.97 -19.09
C SER A 24 6.24 -4.26 -18.60
N ALA A 25 6.73 -5.49 -18.77
CA ALA A 25 8.10 -5.85 -18.41
C ALA A 25 9.13 -5.16 -19.31
N LEU A 26 8.83 -5.02 -20.61
CA LEU A 26 9.65 -4.25 -21.55
C LEU A 26 9.69 -2.76 -21.20
N VAL A 27 8.55 -2.16 -20.82
CA VAL A 27 8.50 -0.76 -20.38
C VAL A 27 9.31 -0.55 -19.11
N ILE A 28 9.21 -1.46 -18.14
CA ILE A 28 10.02 -1.40 -16.91
C ILE A 28 11.50 -1.52 -17.28
N MET A 29 11.89 -2.49 -18.11
CA MET A 29 13.27 -2.68 -18.54
C MET A 29 13.83 -1.45 -19.27
N LEU A 30 13.03 -0.82 -20.13
CA LEU A 30 13.38 0.41 -20.82
C LEU A 30 13.57 1.58 -19.84
N VAL A 31 12.73 1.70 -18.80
CA VAL A 31 12.90 2.72 -17.76
C VAL A 31 14.21 2.50 -16.99
N TYR A 32 14.54 1.26 -16.61
CA TYR A 32 15.80 0.96 -15.94
C TYR A 32 17.01 1.25 -16.83
N ALA A 33 16.94 0.88 -18.12
CA ALA A 33 17.99 1.19 -19.09
C ALA A 33 18.14 2.71 -19.28
N ALA A 34 17.04 3.45 -19.36
CA ALA A 34 17.07 4.91 -19.48
C ALA A 34 17.68 5.58 -18.24
N VAL A 35 17.36 5.11 -17.03
CA VAL A 35 17.99 5.61 -15.79
C VAL A 35 19.49 5.33 -15.79
N PHE A 36 19.90 4.12 -16.19
CA PHE A 36 21.31 3.75 -16.28
C PHE A 36 22.07 4.63 -17.28
N VAL A 37 21.53 4.82 -18.49
CA VAL A 37 22.15 5.67 -19.52
C VAL A 37 22.18 7.14 -19.08
N ALA A 38 21.13 7.63 -18.44
CA ALA A 38 21.11 8.99 -17.89
C ALA A 38 22.17 9.19 -16.81
N GLU A 39 22.38 8.17 -15.96
CA GLU A 39 23.38 8.20 -14.89
C GLU A 39 24.83 8.20 -15.42
N GLN A 40 25.09 7.58 -16.57
CA GLN A 40 26.43 7.62 -17.19
C GLN A 40 26.67 8.85 -18.09
N SER A 41 25.61 9.52 -18.56
CA SER A 41 25.73 10.62 -19.54
C SER A 41 25.60 12.03 -18.95
N LEU A 42 24.97 12.18 -17.77
CA LEU A 42 24.71 13.48 -17.15
C LEU A 42 25.60 13.74 -15.92
N PRO A 43 25.98 15.01 -15.65
CA PRO A 43 26.73 15.36 -14.46
C PRO A 43 25.98 14.96 -13.16
N PRO A 44 26.65 14.38 -12.15
CA PRO A 44 26.03 13.93 -10.89
C PRO A 44 25.28 15.03 -10.09
N THR A 45 25.58 16.30 -10.37
CA THR A 45 24.92 17.47 -9.80
C THR A 45 23.57 17.80 -10.43
N SER A 46 23.18 17.08 -11.50
CA SER A 46 21.92 17.34 -12.18
C SER A 46 20.72 17.08 -11.25
N MET A 47 19.76 17.99 -11.34
CA MET A 47 18.55 17.95 -10.52
C MET A 47 17.65 16.74 -10.84
N LEU A 48 17.88 16.11 -11.99
CA LEU A 48 17.26 14.87 -12.41
C LEU A 48 17.56 13.73 -11.42
N PHE A 49 18.79 13.63 -10.89
CA PHE A 49 19.14 12.60 -9.92
C PHE A 49 18.44 12.78 -8.56
N THR A 50 18.22 14.04 -8.13
CA THR A 50 17.39 14.34 -6.96
C THR A 50 15.97 13.81 -7.15
N VAL A 51 15.35 14.11 -8.30
CA VAL A 51 13.99 13.68 -8.60
C VAL A 51 13.89 12.16 -8.71
N LEU A 52 14.88 11.51 -9.32
CA LEU A 52 14.91 10.06 -9.45
C LEU A 52 15.07 9.35 -8.10
N LYS A 53 16.04 9.74 -7.26
CA LYS A 53 16.28 9.11 -5.95
C LYS A 53 15.11 9.33 -4.98
N LYS A 54 14.66 10.58 -4.83
CA LYS A 54 13.53 10.93 -3.97
C LYS A 54 12.22 10.35 -4.51
N GLY A 55 12.02 10.40 -5.84
CA GLY A 55 10.85 9.84 -6.51
C GLY A 55 10.71 8.33 -6.33
N ALA A 56 11.80 7.57 -6.48
CA ALA A 56 11.79 6.12 -6.24
C ALA A 56 11.47 5.77 -4.77
N THR A 57 12.01 6.56 -3.84
CA THR A 57 11.74 6.39 -2.40
C THR A 57 10.27 6.67 -2.07
N TYR A 58 9.73 7.80 -2.54
CA TYR A 58 8.33 8.14 -2.34
C TYR A 58 7.39 7.18 -3.07
N ALA A 59 7.79 6.62 -4.21
CA ALA A 59 7.02 5.58 -4.92
C ALA A 59 6.84 4.32 -4.07
N LEU A 60 7.91 3.84 -3.42
CA LEU A 60 7.80 2.69 -2.52
C LEU A 60 6.83 2.96 -1.37
N VAL A 61 6.98 4.12 -0.72
CA VAL A 61 6.15 4.51 0.44
C VAL A 61 4.69 4.75 0.04
N ALA A 62 4.46 5.36 -1.13
CA ALA A 62 3.11 5.56 -1.66
C ALA A 62 2.45 4.20 -1.95
N VAL A 63 3.17 3.26 -2.56
CA VAL A 63 2.65 1.91 -2.81
C VAL A 63 2.40 1.14 -1.51
N SER A 64 3.27 1.29 -0.50
CA SER A 64 3.06 0.66 0.82
C SER A 64 1.84 1.25 1.55
N MET A 65 1.63 2.56 1.47
CA MET A 65 0.42 3.21 2.00
C MET A 65 -0.82 2.77 1.23
N ASN A 66 -0.72 2.63 -0.09
CA ASN A 66 -1.83 2.19 -0.92
C ASN A 66 -2.21 0.73 -0.66
N LEU A 67 -1.26 -0.15 -0.31
CA LEU A 67 -1.55 -1.51 0.15
C LEU A 67 -2.53 -1.52 1.34
N LEU A 68 -2.34 -0.60 2.28
CA LEU A 68 -3.15 -0.52 3.49
C LEU A 68 -4.47 0.22 3.24
N ASN A 69 -4.38 1.47 2.79
CA ASN A 69 -5.52 2.35 2.63
C ASN A 69 -6.37 1.98 1.40
N GLY A 70 -5.71 1.64 0.29
CA GLY A 70 -6.36 1.39 -0.99
C GLY A 70 -6.82 -0.04 -1.20
N PHE A 71 -6.01 -1.05 -0.86
CA PHE A 71 -6.35 -2.46 -1.11
C PHE A 71 -7.05 -3.13 0.07
N THR A 72 -6.73 -2.77 1.31
CA THR A 72 -7.37 -3.35 2.51
C THR A 72 -8.51 -2.47 3.05
N GLY A 73 -8.57 -1.19 2.67
CA GLY A 73 -9.60 -0.25 3.16
C GLY A 73 -9.33 0.31 4.57
N LEU A 74 -8.14 0.08 5.11
CA LEU A 74 -7.76 0.57 6.44
C LEU A 74 -7.17 1.97 6.29
N PHE A 75 -7.95 3.01 6.56
CA PHE A 75 -7.45 4.38 6.49
C PHE A 75 -6.48 4.67 7.65
N SER A 76 -5.17 4.63 7.37
CA SER A 76 -4.10 4.87 8.34
C SER A 76 -3.24 6.06 7.93
N LEU A 77 -2.82 6.85 8.92
CA LEU A 77 -1.96 8.02 8.79
C LEU A 77 -0.63 7.86 9.56
N GLY A 78 -0.24 6.61 9.87
CA GLY A 78 0.98 6.30 10.63
C GLY A 78 2.29 6.22 9.82
N GLN A 79 2.26 6.45 8.50
CA GLN A 79 3.39 6.18 7.60
C GLN A 79 4.68 6.90 8.01
N ALA A 80 4.62 8.19 8.37
CA ALA A 80 5.80 8.93 8.82
C ALA A 80 6.45 8.31 10.07
N GLY A 81 5.67 7.75 10.99
CA GLY A 81 6.18 7.06 12.18
C GLY A 81 6.91 5.75 11.83
N PHE A 82 6.34 4.94 10.94
CA PHE A 82 7.00 3.70 10.47
C PHE A 82 8.25 3.98 9.65
N MET A 83 8.23 5.04 8.83
CA MET A 83 9.42 5.52 8.13
C MET A 83 10.50 6.00 9.11
N LEU A 84 10.14 6.73 10.16
CA LEU A 84 11.08 7.16 11.19
C LEU A 84 11.76 5.95 11.85
N LEU A 85 10.98 4.93 12.25
CA LEU A 85 11.54 3.69 12.83
C LEU A 85 12.55 3.04 11.88
N GLY A 86 12.22 2.92 10.60
CA GLY A 86 13.12 2.35 9.60
C GLY A 86 14.37 3.20 9.32
N ALA A 87 14.22 4.53 9.24
CA ALA A 87 15.33 5.46 9.02
C ALA A 87 16.36 5.41 10.14
N TYR A 88 15.89 5.40 11.40
CA TYR A 88 16.77 5.27 12.55
C TYR A 88 17.36 3.87 12.70
N ALA A 89 16.57 2.80 12.49
CA ALA A 89 17.09 1.44 12.52
C ALA A 89 18.24 1.27 11.51
N TYR A 90 18.08 1.79 10.30
CA TYR A 90 19.13 1.80 9.29
C TYR A 90 20.35 2.62 9.73
N GLY A 91 20.14 3.87 10.16
CA GLY A 91 21.23 4.76 10.58
C GLY A 91 22.05 4.15 11.72
N ILE A 92 21.39 3.71 12.79
CA ILE A 92 22.06 3.15 13.99
C ILE A 92 22.90 1.91 13.64
N LEU A 93 22.39 1.03 12.78
CA LEU A 93 23.03 -0.24 12.45
C LEU A 93 24.16 -0.13 11.43
N THR A 94 24.23 0.96 10.65
CA THR A 94 25.17 1.08 9.53
C THR A 94 26.29 2.10 9.75
N ILE A 95 26.22 2.94 10.78
CA ILE A 95 27.31 3.86 11.13
C ILE A 95 28.60 3.05 11.41
N PRO A 96 29.72 3.34 10.72
CA PRO A 96 31.01 2.73 11.00
C PRO A 96 31.48 3.01 12.43
N VAL A 97 32.11 2.02 13.06
CA VAL A 97 32.57 2.10 14.47
C VAL A 97 33.50 3.30 14.69
N GLU A 98 34.34 3.62 13.70
CA GLU A 98 35.30 4.74 13.74
C GLU A 98 34.63 6.13 13.80
N HIS A 99 33.41 6.27 13.26
CA HIS A 99 32.70 7.56 13.22
C HIS A 99 31.66 7.70 14.33
N ARG A 100 31.48 6.67 15.17
CA ARG A 100 30.46 6.70 16.24
C ARG A 100 30.75 7.73 17.31
N ASP A 101 32.01 7.96 17.66
CA ASP A 101 32.36 8.97 18.66
C ASP A 101 32.02 10.39 18.18
N ILE A 102 32.10 10.62 16.86
CA ILE A 102 31.74 11.89 16.23
C ILE A 102 30.22 12.03 16.16
N VAL A 103 29.50 10.96 15.80
CA VAL A 103 28.04 10.99 15.65
C VAL A 103 27.34 11.05 17.03
N TYR A 104 27.79 10.26 18.00
CA TYR A 104 27.28 10.17 19.36
C TYR A 104 28.14 10.95 20.36
N GLN A 105 28.59 12.16 19.97
CA GLN A 105 29.47 13.00 20.79
C GLN A 105 28.96 13.22 22.23
N TYR A 106 27.65 13.27 22.42
CA TYR A 106 27.02 13.52 23.73
C TYR A 106 26.64 12.24 24.51
N TYR A 107 26.86 11.06 23.93
CA TYR A 107 26.33 9.79 24.45
C TYR A 107 27.35 8.63 24.44
N ASP A 108 28.64 8.94 24.58
CA ASP A 108 29.70 7.96 24.79
C ASP A 108 29.74 6.84 23.72
N GLY A 109 29.69 7.24 22.44
CA GLY A 109 29.80 6.31 21.30
C GLY A 109 28.56 5.45 21.01
N GLY A 110 27.51 5.55 21.83
CA GLY A 110 26.24 4.83 21.65
C GLY A 110 26.29 3.34 22.07
N ILE A 111 25.12 2.71 22.21
CA ILE A 111 25.02 1.32 22.67
C ILE A 111 25.48 0.29 21.62
N VAL A 112 25.19 0.55 20.35
CA VAL A 112 25.50 -0.41 19.28
C VAL A 112 26.95 -0.21 18.86
N GLN A 113 27.76 -1.26 18.96
CA GLN A 113 29.22 -1.21 18.70
C GLN A 113 29.67 -2.03 17.48
N PHE A 114 28.73 -2.48 16.64
CA PHE A 114 29.01 -3.14 15.36
C PHE A 114 28.36 -2.40 14.19
N ALA A 115 28.90 -2.54 12.97
CA ALA A 115 28.31 -2.01 11.75
C ALA A 115 27.86 -3.16 10.85
N LEU A 116 26.62 -3.11 10.37
CA LEU A 116 26.07 -4.08 9.43
C LEU A 116 26.21 -3.58 7.99
N PRO A 117 26.36 -4.49 7.01
CA PRO A 117 26.23 -4.14 5.60
C PRO A 117 24.83 -3.59 5.28
N VAL A 118 24.75 -2.79 4.22
CA VAL A 118 23.53 -2.04 3.84
C VAL A 118 22.31 -2.95 3.63
N ILE A 119 22.45 -4.08 2.93
CA ILE A 119 21.31 -4.94 2.57
C ILE A 119 20.67 -5.59 3.82
N PRO A 120 21.42 -6.26 4.71
CA PRO A 120 20.88 -6.74 5.98
C PRO A 120 20.26 -5.64 6.83
N ALA A 121 20.90 -4.47 6.91
CA ALA A 121 20.38 -3.34 7.68
C ALA A 121 19.04 -2.82 7.11
N LEU A 122 18.87 -2.81 5.79
CA LEU A 122 17.63 -2.42 5.14
C LEU A 122 16.48 -3.39 5.46
N ILE A 123 16.75 -4.70 5.46
CA ILE A 123 15.76 -5.71 5.84
C ILE A 123 15.40 -5.57 7.32
N ILE A 124 16.39 -5.38 8.20
CA ILE A 124 16.16 -5.16 9.63
C ILE A 124 15.36 -3.88 9.86
N ALA A 125 15.62 -2.80 9.12
CA ALA A 125 14.84 -1.57 9.21
C ALA A 125 13.34 -1.80 8.91
N GLY A 126 13.04 -2.59 7.88
CA GLY A 126 11.68 -3.02 7.60
C GLY A 126 11.10 -3.90 8.71
N LEU A 127 11.87 -4.87 9.22
CA LEU A 127 11.43 -5.78 10.29
C LEU A 127 11.13 -5.03 11.60
N VAL A 128 11.95 -4.03 11.95
CA VAL A 128 11.71 -3.18 13.12
C VAL A 128 10.40 -2.42 12.96
N ALA A 129 10.16 -1.79 11.80
CA ALA A 129 8.90 -1.11 11.53
C ALA A 129 7.70 -2.08 11.60
N ALA A 130 7.83 -3.30 11.07
CA ALA A 130 6.80 -4.34 11.12
C ALA A 130 6.54 -4.86 12.55
N ALA A 131 7.58 -5.01 13.37
CA ALA A 131 7.47 -5.44 14.76
C ALA A 131 6.70 -4.42 15.60
N PHE A 132 7.03 -3.13 15.46
CA PHE A 132 6.27 -2.06 16.10
C PHE A 132 4.84 -2.02 15.56
N ALA A 133 4.65 -2.11 14.23
CA ALA A 133 3.32 -2.17 13.63
C ALA A 133 2.49 -3.33 14.18
N PHE A 134 3.10 -4.49 14.42
CA PHE A 134 2.42 -5.61 15.06
C PHE A 134 1.95 -5.24 16.47
N LEU A 135 2.82 -4.66 17.29
CA LEU A 135 2.50 -4.27 18.67
C LEU A 135 1.35 -3.25 18.75
N ILE A 136 1.36 -2.26 17.85
CA ILE A 136 0.37 -1.18 17.82
C ILE A 136 -0.91 -1.59 17.13
N GLY A 137 -0.80 -2.47 16.12
CA GLY A 137 -1.94 -2.98 15.37
C GLY A 137 -2.92 -3.73 16.28
N LEU A 138 -2.44 -4.37 17.36
CA LEU A 138 -3.28 -5.10 18.32
C LEU A 138 -4.39 -4.23 18.96
N PRO A 139 -4.10 -3.04 19.54
CA PRO A 139 -5.14 -2.13 20.01
C PRO A 139 -5.77 -1.31 18.88
N VAL A 140 -4.97 -0.85 17.91
CA VAL A 140 -5.39 0.17 16.95
C VAL A 140 -6.33 -0.38 15.86
N LEU A 141 -6.16 -1.63 15.43
CA LEU A 141 -7.03 -2.27 14.43
C LEU A 141 -8.43 -2.62 14.96
N ARG A 142 -8.69 -2.43 16.27
CA ARG A 142 -10.03 -2.56 16.85
C ARG A 142 -10.88 -1.31 16.61
N LEU A 143 -10.27 -0.21 16.18
CA LEU A 143 -10.94 1.06 15.90
C LEU A 143 -11.53 1.07 14.49
N LYS A 144 -12.65 1.78 14.31
CA LYS A 144 -13.32 1.93 13.01
C LYS A 144 -12.77 3.14 12.24
N SER A 145 -12.50 2.95 10.95
CA SER A 145 -12.19 3.97 9.93
C SER A 145 -11.40 5.18 10.45
N ASP A 146 -12.08 6.27 10.80
CA ASP A 146 -11.45 7.55 11.07
C ASP A 146 -10.71 7.55 12.41
N TYR A 147 -11.20 6.77 13.37
CA TYR A 147 -10.52 6.56 14.66
C TYR A 147 -9.20 5.81 14.48
N LEU A 148 -9.12 4.90 13.50
CA LEU A 148 -7.87 4.22 13.14
C LEU A 148 -6.84 5.23 12.59
N ALA A 149 -7.27 6.16 11.74
CA ALA A 149 -6.39 7.22 11.23
C ALA A 149 -5.87 8.15 12.33
N ILE A 150 -6.74 8.60 13.23
CA ILE A 150 -6.36 9.46 14.36
C ILE A 150 -5.39 8.73 15.29
N ALA A 151 -5.67 7.46 15.62
CA ALA A 151 -4.81 6.66 16.49
C ALA A 151 -3.42 6.40 15.89
N THR A 152 -3.35 6.10 14.58
CA THR A 152 -2.07 5.88 13.88
C THR A 152 -1.25 7.17 13.73
N LEU A 153 -1.90 8.33 13.55
CA LEU A 153 -1.24 9.63 13.58
C LEU A 153 -0.69 9.94 14.98
N GLY A 154 -1.49 9.74 16.02
CA GLY A 154 -1.04 9.91 17.41
C GLY A 154 0.14 9.01 17.74
N PHE A 155 0.12 7.76 17.29
CA PHE A 155 1.26 6.86 17.43
C PHE A 155 2.52 7.41 16.74
N ALA A 156 2.41 7.87 15.49
CA ALA A 156 3.56 8.43 14.76
C ALA A 156 4.19 9.61 15.53
N GLU A 157 3.36 10.45 16.14
CA GLU A 157 3.80 11.58 16.95
C GLU A 157 4.46 11.15 18.27
N ILE A 158 3.92 10.12 18.93
CA ILE A 158 4.50 9.52 20.14
C ILE A 158 5.89 8.98 19.83
N VAL A 159 6.06 8.19 18.76
CA VAL A 159 7.39 7.69 18.37
C VAL A 159 8.34 8.83 18.09
N ARG A 160 7.90 9.85 17.34
CA ARG A 160 8.74 11.01 17.02
C ARG A 160 9.24 11.70 18.29
N THR A 161 8.37 11.86 19.29
CA THR A 161 8.71 12.47 20.57
C THR A 161 9.64 11.59 21.40
N ILE A 162 9.41 10.27 21.43
CA ILE A 162 10.28 9.30 22.12
C ILE A 162 11.70 9.33 21.54
N PHE A 163 11.84 9.42 20.21
CA PHE A 163 13.15 9.46 19.57
C PHE A 163 13.92 10.76 19.83
N GLN A 164 13.20 11.86 20.05
CA GLN A 164 13.76 13.15 20.44
C GLN A 164 14.09 13.22 21.94
N TRP A 165 13.68 12.23 22.74
CA TRP A 165 13.90 12.26 24.18
C TRP A 165 15.38 12.02 24.51
N ASP A 166 16.00 12.98 25.20
CA ASP A 166 17.43 12.93 25.54
C ASP A 166 17.82 11.69 26.35
N LYS A 167 16.91 11.13 27.17
CA LYS A 167 17.19 9.89 27.91
C LYS A 167 17.37 8.67 26.99
N LEU A 168 16.79 8.69 25.79
CA LEU A 168 16.97 7.65 24.78
C LEU A 168 18.14 7.98 23.83
N GLY A 169 18.84 9.09 24.06
CA GLY A 169 19.88 9.58 23.17
C GLY A 169 21.10 8.66 23.03
N PHE A 170 21.33 7.76 23.99
CA PHE A 170 22.32 6.67 23.86
C PHE A 170 22.06 5.73 22.68
N LEU A 171 20.82 5.67 22.19
CA LEU A 171 20.42 4.86 21.05
C LEU A 171 20.11 5.73 19.83
N THR A 172 19.28 6.76 20.01
CA THR A 172 18.75 7.57 18.91
C THR A 172 19.49 8.87 18.67
N ASN A 173 20.53 9.19 19.43
CA ASN A 173 21.19 10.51 19.44
C ASN A 173 20.25 11.69 19.81
N GLY A 174 19.04 11.40 20.32
CA GLY A 174 18.07 12.38 20.80
C GLY A 174 17.63 13.36 19.71
N SER A 175 17.79 14.65 19.98
CA SER A 175 17.46 15.73 19.02
C SER A 175 18.54 15.96 17.96
N ASN A 176 19.73 15.37 18.11
CA ASN A 176 20.84 15.51 17.17
C ASN A 176 20.64 14.66 15.91
N MET A 177 21.37 15.01 14.86
CA MET A 177 21.29 14.31 13.57
C MET A 177 22.19 13.07 13.57
N LEU A 178 21.66 11.95 13.10
CA LEU A 178 22.52 10.82 12.68
C LEU A 178 23.09 11.15 11.30
N ARG A 179 24.37 10.89 11.11
CA ARG A 179 25.15 11.16 9.89
C ARG A 179 26.24 10.10 9.76
N GLU A 180 27.05 10.17 8.71
CA GLU A 180 28.19 9.26 8.47
C GLU A 180 27.80 7.78 8.34
N TYR A 181 26.55 7.49 7.99
CA TYR A 181 26.14 6.15 7.56
C TYR A 181 26.26 6.01 6.03
N PRO A 182 26.46 4.79 5.51
CA PRO A 182 26.50 4.52 4.08
C PRO A 182 25.27 5.06 3.34
N THR A 183 25.54 5.81 2.29
CA THR A 183 24.58 6.51 1.43
C THR A 183 24.48 5.82 0.07
N PHE A 184 23.61 6.30 -0.81
CA PHE A 184 23.57 5.79 -2.18
C PHE A 184 24.86 6.01 -2.96
N THR A 185 25.68 6.98 -2.56
CA THR A 185 26.95 7.31 -3.23
C THR A 185 28.03 6.27 -2.97
N ASP A 186 27.90 5.49 -1.89
CA ASP A 186 28.90 4.48 -1.51
C ASP A 186 28.78 3.19 -2.33
N PHE A 187 27.71 3.05 -3.12
CA PHE A 187 27.57 2.00 -4.11
C PHE A 187 28.24 2.31 -5.45
N ASN A 188 28.80 3.51 -5.61
CA ASN A 188 29.53 3.86 -6.83
C ASN A 188 30.84 3.08 -6.89
N ILE A 189 31.14 2.47 -8.05
CA ILE A 189 32.41 1.77 -8.25
C ILE A 189 33.48 2.83 -8.49
N ARG A 190 34.51 2.81 -7.64
CA ARG A 190 35.66 3.71 -7.72
C ARG A 190 36.87 2.92 -8.21
N ASN A 191 37.69 3.56 -9.04
CA ASN A 191 39.00 3.02 -9.42
C ASN A 191 39.99 3.11 -8.24
N ALA A 192 41.16 2.48 -8.41
CA ALA A 192 42.27 2.52 -7.46
C ALA A 192 42.76 3.96 -7.14
N GLU A 193 42.45 4.93 -8.00
CA GLU A 193 42.79 6.36 -7.85
C GLU A 193 41.69 7.20 -7.17
N GLY A 194 40.56 6.58 -6.78
CA GLY A 194 39.47 7.25 -6.06
C GLY A 194 38.43 7.95 -6.96
N GLU A 195 38.65 7.99 -8.28
CA GLU A 195 37.67 8.48 -9.26
C GLU A 195 36.52 7.48 -9.46
N VAL A 196 35.28 7.99 -9.52
CA VAL A 196 34.08 7.18 -9.72
C VAL A 196 33.94 6.83 -11.21
N THR A 197 34.10 5.55 -11.54
CA THR A 197 33.96 5.05 -12.92
C THR A 197 32.55 4.62 -13.27
N LEU A 198 31.79 4.12 -12.29
CA LEU A 198 30.38 3.80 -12.47
C LEU A 198 29.55 4.43 -11.36
N TYR A 199 28.74 5.41 -11.76
CA TYR A 199 27.70 5.96 -10.91
C TYR A 199 26.55 4.95 -10.85
N LEU A 200 26.33 4.36 -9.66
CA LEU A 200 25.23 3.44 -9.36
C LEU A 200 24.23 4.03 -8.35
N SER A 201 24.51 5.24 -7.88
CA SER A 201 23.77 5.90 -6.79
C SER A 201 22.29 6.11 -7.07
N THR A 202 21.86 6.21 -8.32
CA THR A 202 20.46 6.42 -8.72
C THR A 202 19.80 5.09 -9.07
N LEU A 203 20.57 4.17 -9.64
CA LEU A 203 20.09 2.82 -9.97
C LEU A 203 19.78 1.98 -8.72
N VAL A 204 20.56 2.10 -7.64
CA VAL A 204 20.34 1.37 -6.37
C VAL A 204 18.94 1.62 -5.77
N PRO A 205 18.49 2.87 -5.54
CA PRO A 205 17.14 3.10 -5.02
C PRO A 205 16.05 2.62 -5.98
N PHE A 206 16.27 2.68 -7.30
CA PHE A 206 15.34 2.11 -8.28
C PHE A 206 15.22 0.59 -8.14
N ILE A 207 16.34 -0.13 -8.02
CA ILE A 207 16.34 -1.58 -7.81
C ILE A 207 15.63 -1.94 -6.51
N ILE A 208 15.98 -1.28 -5.40
CA ILE A 208 15.39 -1.58 -4.09
C ILE A 208 13.87 -1.32 -4.13
N ALA A 209 13.44 -0.16 -4.62
CA ALA A 209 12.02 0.16 -4.75
C ALA A 209 11.32 -0.82 -5.71
N GLY A 210 11.94 -1.16 -6.84
CA GLY A 210 11.38 -2.08 -7.83
C GLY A 210 11.18 -3.50 -7.29
N ILE A 211 12.17 -4.04 -6.56
CA ILE A 211 12.05 -5.35 -5.90
C ILE A 211 10.92 -5.30 -4.87
N CYS A 212 10.88 -4.27 -4.02
CA CYS A 212 9.84 -4.14 -2.99
C CYS A 212 8.44 -4.00 -3.60
N ILE A 213 8.27 -3.16 -4.63
CA ILE A 213 7.00 -2.99 -5.34
C ILE A 213 6.61 -4.30 -6.05
N ALA A 214 7.56 -5.03 -6.64
CA ALA A 214 7.29 -6.34 -7.24
C ALA A 214 6.77 -7.35 -6.20
N LEU A 215 7.34 -7.36 -4.99
CA LEU A 215 6.86 -8.18 -3.87
C LEU A 215 5.43 -7.78 -3.44
N ILE A 216 5.14 -6.47 -3.39
CA ILE A 216 3.78 -5.98 -3.08
C ILE A 216 2.79 -6.44 -4.17
N VAL A 217 3.14 -6.30 -5.45
CA VAL A 217 2.28 -6.75 -6.56
C VAL A 217 2.08 -8.26 -6.52
N LEU A 218 3.11 -9.04 -6.18
CA LEU A 218 3.00 -10.49 -6.02
C LEU A 218 2.03 -10.84 -4.89
N LEU A 219 2.11 -10.14 -3.77
CA LEU A 219 1.22 -10.31 -2.63
C LEU A 219 -0.23 -9.96 -2.99
N LEU A 220 -0.46 -8.86 -3.70
CA LEU A 220 -1.77 -8.42 -4.16
C LEU A 220 -2.42 -9.41 -5.15
N ARG A 221 -1.62 -10.12 -5.95
CA ARG A 221 -2.11 -11.18 -6.87
C ARG A 221 -2.34 -12.53 -6.18
N SER A 222 -1.88 -12.69 -4.95
CA SER A 222 -2.01 -13.91 -4.15
C SER A 222 -3.40 -14.05 -3.51
N SER A 223 -3.66 -15.17 -2.83
CA SER A 223 -4.87 -15.38 -2.01
C SER A 223 -5.03 -14.33 -0.91
N TYR A 224 -3.92 -13.91 -0.29
CA TYR A 224 -3.93 -12.87 0.74
C TYR A 224 -4.41 -11.52 0.18
N GLY A 225 -3.96 -11.14 -1.02
CA GLY A 225 -4.43 -9.92 -1.69
C GLY A 225 -5.93 -9.95 -1.99
N ARG A 226 -6.47 -11.11 -2.39
CA ARG A 226 -7.93 -11.27 -2.58
C ARG A 226 -8.71 -11.14 -1.28
N ALA A 227 -8.18 -11.66 -0.18
CA ALA A 227 -8.77 -11.46 1.14
C ALA A 227 -8.76 -9.99 1.55
N PHE A 228 -7.69 -9.23 1.27
CA PHE A 228 -7.64 -7.79 1.56
C PHE A 228 -8.71 -7.01 0.78
N MET A 229 -8.87 -7.31 -0.51
CA MET A 229 -9.92 -6.68 -1.33
C MET A 229 -11.32 -7.05 -0.86
N ALA A 230 -11.56 -8.29 -0.44
CA ALA A 230 -12.84 -8.70 0.13
C ALA A 230 -13.16 -7.92 1.43
N ILE A 231 -12.16 -7.75 2.31
CA ILE A 231 -12.31 -6.97 3.56
C ILE A 231 -12.62 -5.50 3.26
N ARG A 232 -11.96 -4.94 2.24
CA ARG A 232 -12.21 -3.55 1.82
C ARG A 232 -13.63 -3.35 1.31
N ASP A 233 -14.15 -4.30 0.54
CA ASP A 233 -15.45 -4.16 -0.10
C ASP A 233 -16.60 -4.32 0.91
N ASP A 234 -16.55 -5.33 1.78
CA ASP A 234 -17.47 -5.47 2.93
C ASP A 234 -16.89 -6.40 4.01
N GLU A 235 -16.60 -5.84 5.19
CA GLU A 235 -16.03 -6.60 6.32
C GLU A 235 -16.98 -7.69 6.84
N ILE A 236 -18.29 -7.41 6.87
CA ILE A 236 -19.31 -8.34 7.39
C ILE A 236 -19.48 -9.51 6.42
N ALA A 237 -19.52 -9.22 5.11
CA ALA A 237 -19.58 -10.26 4.09
C ALA A 237 -18.30 -11.12 4.06
N ALA A 238 -17.13 -10.50 4.21
CA ALA A 238 -15.86 -11.23 4.28
C ALA A 238 -15.81 -12.17 5.49
N GLU A 239 -16.31 -11.74 6.65
CA GLU A 239 -16.41 -12.56 7.86
C GLU A 239 -17.39 -13.73 7.68
N ALA A 240 -18.55 -13.49 7.06
CA ALA A 240 -19.53 -14.54 6.74
C ALA A 240 -18.97 -15.61 5.77
N MET A 241 -18.01 -15.25 4.92
CA MET A 241 -17.28 -16.16 4.04
C MET A 241 -16.12 -16.90 4.72
N GLY A 242 -15.95 -16.75 6.05
CA GLY A 242 -14.94 -17.44 6.84
C GLY A 242 -13.55 -16.79 6.83
N ILE A 243 -13.41 -15.56 6.34
CA ILE A 243 -12.13 -14.83 6.36
C ILE A 243 -11.90 -14.26 7.76
N ASN A 244 -10.78 -14.62 8.39
CA ASN A 244 -10.41 -14.04 9.68
C ASN A 244 -9.96 -12.57 9.48
N LEU A 245 -10.84 -11.62 9.80
CA LEU A 245 -10.59 -10.18 9.63
C LEU A 245 -9.35 -9.72 10.39
N ALA A 246 -9.24 -10.06 11.68
CA ALA A 246 -8.16 -9.60 12.54
C ALA A 246 -6.77 -10.02 12.03
N LYS A 247 -6.62 -11.28 11.61
CA LYS A 247 -5.36 -11.79 11.06
C LYS A 247 -4.97 -11.09 9.76
N HIS A 248 -5.91 -10.89 8.85
CA HIS A 248 -5.63 -10.27 7.55
C HIS A 248 -5.39 -8.76 7.66
N LYS A 249 -6.13 -8.05 8.51
CA LYS A 249 -5.88 -6.63 8.84
C LYS A 249 -4.51 -6.44 9.50
N GLN A 250 -4.15 -7.31 10.44
CA GLN A 250 -2.83 -7.26 11.08
C GLN A 250 -1.71 -7.55 10.08
N LEU A 251 -1.90 -8.53 9.20
CA LEU A 251 -0.93 -8.85 8.17
C LEU A 251 -0.72 -7.69 7.19
N SER A 252 -1.81 -7.08 6.68
CA SER A 252 -1.70 -5.95 5.76
C SER A 252 -1.05 -4.74 6.42
N PHE A 253 -1.35 -4.47 7.69
CA PHE A 253 -0.73 -3.42 8.49
C PHE A 253 0.79 -3.65 8.66
N CYS A 254 1.20 -4.85 9.09
CA CYS A 254 2.62 -5.18 9.29
C CYS A 254 3.41 -5.14 7.98
N VAL A 255 2.85 -5.66 6.88
CA VAL A 255 3.50 -5.67 5.57
C VAL A 255 3.61 -4.25 5.00
N SER A 256 2.56 -3.43 5.15
CA SER A 256 2.63 -2.01 4.76
C SER A 256 3.73 -1.28 5.53
N SER A 257 3.77 -1.43 6.85
CA SER A 257 4.79 -0.81 7.70
C SER A 257 6.20 -1.33 7.43
N PHE A 258 6.37 -2.60 7.05
CA PHE A 258 7.66 -3.15 6.62
C PHE A 258 8.24 -2.36 5.44
N PHE A 259 7.44 -2.19 4.38
CA PHE A 259 7.86 -1.44 3.19
C PHE A 259 7.98 0.06 3.46
N ALA A 260 7.16 0.62 4.35
CA ALA A 260 7.32 1.99 4.83
C ALA A 260 8.66 2.19 5.57
N GLY A 261 9.06 1.23 6.41
CA GLY A 261 10.35 1.23 7.10
C GLY A 261 11.53 1.19 6.12
N ILE A 262 11.47 0.34 5.10
CA ILE A 262 12.46 0.33 4.00
C ILE A 262 12.49 1.69 3.29
N GLY A 263 11.33 2.27 3.00
CA GLY A 263 11.23 3.61 2.40
C GLY A 263 11.83 4.70 3.29
N GLY A 264 11.69 4.58 4.62
CA GLY A 264 12.36 5.46 5.59
C GLY A 264 13.88 5.33 5.57
N ALA A 265 14.41 4.10 5.50
CA ALA A 265 15.84 3.84 5.33
C ALA A 265 16.39 4.41 4.02
N MET A 266 15.66 4.22 2.91
CA MET A 266 16.00 4.83 1.62
C MET A 266 15.99 6.36 1.68
N LEU A 267 15.04 6.93 2.42
CA LEU A 267 14.96 8.38 2.59
C LEU A 267 16.14 8.91 3.41
N ALA A 268 16.60 8.18 4.42
CA ALA A 268 17.83 8.47 5.16
C ALA A 268 19.05 8.47 4.23
N MET A 269 19.22 7.41 3.43
CA MET A 269 20.30 7.30 2.44
C MET A 269 20.29 8.41 1.38
N TYR A 270 19.13 9.00 1.08
CA TYR A 270 19.01 10.16 0.19
C TYR A 270 19.38 11.47 0.89
N GLN A 271 18.94 11.68 2.14
CA GLN A 271 19.16 12.93 2.86
C GLN A 271 20.55 13.02 3.53
N ASN A 272 21.29 11.91 3.62
CA ASN A 272 22.59 11.76 4.29
C ASN A 272 22.60 12.14 5.78
N THR A 273 21.46 12.59 6.30
CA THR A 273 21.24 12.93 7.70
C THR A 273 19.83 12.48 8.09
N VAL A 274 19.69 11.91 9.29
CA VAL A 274 18.37 11.56 9.86
C VAL A 274 18.14 12.42 11.09
N GLN A 275 16.98 13.06 11.13
CA GLN A 275 16.49 13.74 12.33
C GLN A 275 15.00 13.43 12.51
N ALA A 276 14.57 13.16 13.75
CA ALA A 276 13.18 12.82 14.03
C ALA A 276 12.22 13.96 13.68
N LYS A 277 12.68 15.22 13.77
CA LYS A 277 11.92 16.41 13.42
C LYS A 277 11.47 16.46 11.96
N ALA A 278 12.16 15.76 11.05
CA ALA A 278 11.77 15.72 9.63
C ALA A 278 10.51 14.86 9.38
N PHE A 279 10.27 13.85 10.22
CA PHE A 279 9.16 12.90 10.07
C PHE A 279 7.90 13.41 10.78
N THR A 280 7.32 14.49 10.26
CA THR A 280 6.09 15.08 10.82
C THR A 280 4.84 14.50 10.17
N SER A 281 3.67 14.75 10.76
CA SER A 281 2.37 14.41 10.16
C SER A 281 2.17 15.04 8.77
N ALA A 282 2.82 16.18 8.48
CA ALA A 282 2.79 16.79 7.16
C ALA A 282 3.32 15.83 6.08
N MET A 283 4.38 15.08 6.39
CA MET A 283 4.94 14.08 5.49
C MET A 283 3.95 12.95 5.18
N THR A 284 3.20 12.47 6.17
CA THR A 284 2.13 11.49 5.92
C THR A 284 1.07 12.08 4.96
N TYR A 285 0.68 13.33 5.14
CA TYR A 285 -0.29 13.97 4.24
C TYR A 285 0.25 14.14 2.82
N GLU A 286 1.54 14.45 2.65
CA GLU A 286 2.19 14.45 1.33
C GLU A 286 2.11 13.07 0.66
N ILE A 287 2.43 12.00 1.39
CA ILE A 287 2.33 10.62 0.88
C ILE A 287 0.87 10.27 0.55
N LEU A 288 -0.08 10.67 1.40
CA LEU A 288 -1.51 10.47 1.14
C LEU A 288 -1.93 11.17 -0.16
N LEU A 289 -1.51 12.43 -0.36
CA LEU A 289 -1.81 13.17 -1.59
C LEU A 289 -1.25 12.46 -2.81
N ILE A 290 -0.03 11.94 -2.74
CA ILE A 290 0.57 11.14 -3.83
C ILE A 290 -0.31 9.92 -4.16
N VAL A 291 -0.78 9.19 -3.15
CA VAL A 291 -1.67 8.03 -3.35
C VAL A 291 -3.00 8.45 -3.95
N VAL A 292 -3.61 9.53 -3.48
CA VAL A 292 -4.89 10.04 -3.99
C VAL A 292 -4.75 10.51 -5.44
N ILE A 293 -3.68 11.23 -5.78
CA ILE A 293 -3.38 11.68 -7.14
C ILE A 293 -3.13 10.48 -8.05
N GLY A 294 -2.42 9.45 -7.58
CA GLY A 294 -2.19 8.23 -8.35
C GLY A 294 -3.46 7.43 -8.60
N GLY A 295 -4.35 7.40 -7.60
CA GLY A 295 -5.58 6.63 -7.57
C GLY A 295 -5.54 5.61 -6.43
N ILE A 296 -6.52 5.69 -5.53
CA ILE A 296 -6.67 4.75 -4.41
C ILE A 296 -6.88 3.34 -4.97
N GLY A 297 -5.99 2.42 -4.63
CA GLY A 297 -6.00 1.04 -5.13
C GLY A 297 -5.30 0.83 -6.47
N SER A 298 -4.50 1.79 -6.97
CA SER A 298 -3.59 1.57 -8.11
C SER A 298 -2.11 1.66 -7.72
N VAL A 299 -1.36 0.57 -7.93
CA VAL A 299 0.09 0.52 -7.68
C VAL A 299 0.82 1.37 -8.70
N THR A 300 0.50 1.21 -9.98
CA THR A 300 1.18 1.95 -11.06
C THR A 300 0.84 3.44 -11.03
N GLY A 301 -0.39 3.80 -10.67
CA GLY A 301 -0.78 5.18 -10.41
C GLY A 301 0.05 5.82 -9.30
N SER A 302 0.26 5.10 -8.19
CA SER A 302 1.09 5.57 -7.06
C SER A 302 2.56 5.80 -7.46
N CYS A 303 3.13 4.95 -8.32
CA CYS A 303 4.48 5.16 -8.83
C CYS A 303 4.57 6.41 -9.70
N ILE A 304 3.66 6.57 -10.67
CA ILE A 304 3.67 7.71 -11.59
C ILE A 304 3.44 9.03 -10.83
N SER A 305 2.47 9.05 -9.91
CA SER A 305 2.19 10.25 -9.11
C SER A 305 3.35 10.61 -8.20
N SER A 306 4.11 9.66 -7.67
CA SER A 306 5.29 9.93 -6.84
C SER A 306 6.37 10.67 -7.62
N PHE A 307 6.69 10.21 -8.83
CA PHE A 307 7.65 10.90 -9.70
C PHE A 307 7.13 12.26 -10.14
N LEU A 308 5.83 12.37 -10.48
CA LEU A 308 5.21 13.65 -10.86
C LEU A 308 5.24 14.64 -9.70
N PHE A 309 4.87 14.21 -8.49
CA PHE A 309 4.86 15.03 -7.28
C PHE A 309 6.26 15.55 -6.97
N VAL A 310 7.26 14.66 -6.95
CA VAL A 310 8.66 15.03 -6.67
C VAL A 310 9.23 15.91 -7.79
N ALA A 311 8.93 15.63 -9.06
CA ALA A 311 9.35 16.47 -10.19
C ALA A 311 8.75 17.89 -10.10
N CYS A 312 7.45 18.00 -9.79
CA CYS A 312 6.77 19.27 -9.55
C CYS A 312 7.39 20.03 -8.37
N SER A 313 7.50 19.38 -7.20
CA SER A 313 7.91 20.03 -5.96
C SER A 313 9.39 20.40 -5.94
N GLU A 314 10.25 19.52 -6.46
CA GLU A 314 11.69 19.76 -6.44
C GLU A 314 12.13 20.54 -7.65
N TRP A 315 11.77 20.11 -8.87
CA TRP A 315 12.38 20.62 -10.11
C TRP A 315 11.56 21.70 -10.81
N TRP A 316 10.35 21.39 -11.27
CA TRP A 316 9.62 22.29 -12.15
C TRP A 316 9.23 23.59 -11.49
N LEU A 317 8.90 23.62 -10.20
CA LEU A 317 8.48 24.85 -9.53
C LEU A 317 9.64 25.60 -8.87
N ARG A 318 10.90 25.15 -9.01
CA ARG A 318 12.04 25.78 -8.33
C ARG A 318 12.36 27.18 -8.83
N PHE A 319 12.03 27.50 -10.09
CA PHE A 319 12.19 28.86 -10.63
C PHE A 319 11.33 29.89 -9.87
N LEU A 320 10.25 29.46 -9.22
CA LEU A 320 9.36 30.33 -8.44
C LEU A 320 9.93 30.72 -7.07
N ASP A 321 10.89 29.95 -6.55
CA ASP A 321 11.61 30.26 -5.31
C ASP A 321 12.83 31.15 -5.55
N GLN A 322 13.23 31.37 -6.81
CA GLN A 322 14.31 32.27 -7.14
C GLN A 322 13.78 33.70 -7.19
N LYS A 323 14.41 34.59 -6.40
CA LYS A 323 14.18 36.03 -6.50
C LYS A 323 14.55 36.49 -7.91
N GLN A 324 13.54 36.69 -8.75
CA GLN A 324 13.74 37.24 -10.08
C GLN A 324 13.67 38.77 -9.98
N MET A 325 14.78 39.41 -10.29
CA MET A 325 14.85 40.86 -10.45
C MET A 325 14.38 41.23 -11.85
N ILE A 326 13.22 41.87 -11.99
CA ILE A 326 12.81 42.52 -13.24
C ILE A 326 13.23 43.98 -13.14
N GLY A 327 14.41 44.29 -13.70
CA GLY A 327 15.02 45.61 -13.60
C GLY A 327 15.42 45.96 -12.16
N ASN A 328 14.94 47.11 -11.66
CA ASN A 328 15.18 47.61 -10.30
C ASN A 328 14.03 47.30 -9.32
N PHE A 329 13.01 46.55 -9.73
CA PHE A 329 11.85 46.24 -8.89
C PHE A 329 11.92 44.78 -8.42
N GLU A 330 12.16 44.58 -7.12
CA GLU A 330 12.04 43.26 -6.52
C GLU A 330 10.57 42.86 -6.50
N VAL A 331 10.18 41.80 -7.23
CA VAL A 331 8.82 41.27 -7.14
C VAL A 331 8.65 40.63 -5.75
N PRO A 332 7.85 41.19 -4.82
CA PRO A 332 7.83 40.75 -3.43
C PRO A 332 7.25 39.34 -3.25
N LEU A 333 6.52 38.85 -4.27
CA LEU A 333 5.84 37.56 -4.30
C LEU A 333 6.79 36.38 -4.59
N LEU A 334 7.89 36.57 -5.33
CA LEU A 334 8.84 35.51 -5.64
C LEU A 334 9.87 35.35 -4.51
N ARG A 335 9.39 34.82 -3.37
CA ARG A 335 10.19 34.51 -2.17
C ARG A 335 10.19 33.02 -1.89
N THR A 336 11.17 32.57 -1.12
CA THR A 336 11.25 31.22 -0.56
C THR A 336 9.91 30.83 0.07
N GLY A 337 9.22 29.85 -0.53
CA GLY A 337 7.93 29.35 -0.06
C GLY A 337 6.75 29.64 -0.99
N PHE A 338 6.88 30.57 -1.94
CA PHE A 338 5.84 30.80 -2.95
C PHE A 338 5.58 29.54 -3.80
N ARG A 339 6.64 28.76 -4.05
CA ARG A 339 6.54 27.43 -4.67
C ARG A 339 5.52 26.53 -3.99
N LEU A 340 5.49 26.48 -2.65
CA LEU A 340 4.59 25.59 -1.90
C LEU A 340 3.12 26.00 -2.05
N VAL A 341 2.85 27.30 -2.19
CA VAL A 341 1.50 27.83 -2.42
C VAL A 341 1.02 27.43 -3.81
N VAL A 342 1.81 27.71 -4.84
CA VAL A 342 1.48 27.34 -6.24
C VAL A 342 1.33 25.83 -6.37
N PHE A 343 2.21 25.07 -5.73
CA PHE A 343 2.11 23.62 -5.67
C PHE A 343 0.79 23.15 -5.06
N SER A 344 0.36 23.73 -3.94
CA SER A 344 -0.91 23.40 -3.28
C SER A 344 -2.12 23.67 -4.19
N ILE A 345 -2.10 24.76 -4.97
CA ILE A 345 -3.15 25.08 -5.95
C ILE A 345 -3.19 24.04 -7.08
N ILE A 346 -2.03 23.67 -7.63
CA ILE A 346 -1.95 22.65 -8.69
C ILE A 346 -2.53 21.33 -8.18
N ILE A 347 -2.16 20.92 -6.97
CA ILE A 347 -2.66 19.68 -6.36
C ILE A 347 -4.17 19.77 -6.12
N MET A 348 -4.69 20.91 -5.65
CA MET A 348 -6.13 21.14 -5.49
C MET A 348 -6.88 20.96 -6.81
N ILE A 349 -6.38 21.54 -7.90
CA ILE A 349 -6.95 21.38 -9.25
C ILE A 349 -6.94 19.90 -9.65
N VAL A 350 -5.81 19.21 -9.48
CA VAL A 350 -5.70 17.79 -9.83
C VAL A 350 -6.72 16.96 -9.05
N VAL A 351 -6.86 17.18 -7.74
CA VAL A 351 -7.83 16.43 -6.92
C VAL A 351 -9.29 16.74 -7.31
N LEU A 352 -9.61 17.99 -7.68
CA LEU A 352 -10.96 18.38 -8.09
C LEU A 352 -11.35 17.81 -9.46
N PHE A 353 -10.43 17.82 -10.44
CA PHE A 353 -10.70 17.37 -11.80
C PHE A 353 -10.47 15.86 -12.00
N PHE A 354 -9.52 15.26 -11.28
CA PHE A 354 -9.20 13.83 -11.35
C PHE A 354 -9.70 13.08 -10.11
N ARG A 355 -11.03 13.00 -9.93
CA ARG A 355 -11.68 12.38 -8.77
C ARG A 355 -11.32 10.89 -8.54
N GLN A 356 -10.84 10.19 -9.57
CA GLN A 356 -10.38 8.80 -9.46
C GLN A 356 -8.84 8.68 -9.37
N GLY A 357 -8.11 9.80 -9.43
CA GLY A 357 -6.66 9.80 -9.66
C GLY A 357 -6.29 9.56 -11.13
N ILE A 358 -4.99 9.63 -11.43
CA ILE A 358 -4.43 9.53 -12.78
C ILE A 358 -4.73 8.17 -13.42
N MET A 359 -4.63 7.09 -12.64
CA MET A 359 -4.79 5.71 -13.14
C MET A 359 -6.12 5.07 -12.71
N GLY A 360 -6.84 5.67 -11.76
CA GLY A 360 -8.07 5.07 -11.23
C GLY A 360 -7.81 3.73 -10.56
N THR A 361 -8.59 2.72 -10.94
CA THR A 361 -8.38 1.30 -10.59
C THR A 361 -7.64 0.52 -11.67
N LYS A 362 -7.19 1.18 -12.74
CA LYS A 362 -6.47 0.52 -13.84
C LYS A 362 -4.99 0.42 -13.50
N GLU A 363 -4.37 -0.67 -13.90
CA GLU A 363 -2.92 -0.84 -13.83
C GLU A 363 -2.31 -0.68 -15.24
N LEU A 364 -1.01 -0.38 -15.34
CA LEU A 364 -0.29 -0.31 -16.64
C LEU A 364 -0.65 -1.45 -17.61
N PRO A 365 -0.74 -2.73 -17.20
CA PRO A 365 -1.10 -3.83 -18.09
C PRO A 365 -2.54 -3.76 -18.63
N ASP A 366 -3.45 -3.05 -17.97
CA ASP A 366 -4.84 -2.87 -18.39
C ASP A 366 -5.01 -1.76 -19.43
N LEU A 367 -4.08 -0.79 -19.48
CA LEU A 367 -4.06 0.24 -20.54
C LEU A 367 -3.71 -0.35 -21.90
N PHE A 368 -2.90 -1.42 -21.92
CA PHE A 368 -2.47 -2.09 -23.16
C PHE A 368 -3.40 -3.22 -23.61
N LYS A 369 -4.51 -3.48 -22.91
CA LYS A 369 -5.51 -4.44 -23.38
C LYS A 369 -6.28 -3.83 -24.57
N PRO A 370 -6.44 -4.55 -25.70
CA PRO A 370 -7.30 -4.08 -26.76
C PRO A 370 -8.70 -3.86 -26.19
N ARG A 371 -9.22 -2.64 -26.36
CA ARG A 371 -10.52 -2.22 -25.85
C ARG A 371 -11.58 -3.16 -26.42
N ARG A 372 -11.95 -4.19 -25.65
CA ARG A 372 -12.97 -5.16 -26.05
C ARG A 372 -14.23 -4.33 -26.30
N LYS A 373 -14.64 -4.19 -27.57
CA LYS A 373 -15.94 -3.59 -27.91
C LYS A 373 -16.95 -4.36 -27.07
N LYS A 374 -17.60 -3.69 -26.10
CA LYS A 374 -18.75 -4.29 -25.43
C LYS A 374 -19.67 -4.77 -26.56
N PRO A 375 -20.07 -6.06 -26.62
CA PRO A 375 -21.16 -6.42 -27.51
C PRO A 375 -22.30 -5.47 -27.17
N LYS A 376 -22.75 -4.73 -28.18
CA LYS A 376 -23.86 -3.77 -28.08
C LYS A 376 -24.96 -4.54 -27.36
N ALA A 377 -25.29 -4.14 -26.13
CA ALA A 377 -26.36 -4.77 -25.39
C ALA A 377 -27.58 -4.73 -26.31
N ALA A 378 -28.07 -5.90 -26.72
CA ALA A 378 -29.34 -5.99 -27.40
C ALA A 378 -30.35 -5.26 -26.51
N PRO A 379 -31.24 -4.43 -27.07
CA PRO A 379 -32.15 -3.62 -26.28
C PRO A 379 -32.90 -4.52 -25.29
N ALA A 380 -32.94 -4.09 -24.03
CA ALA A 380 -33.57 -4.75 -22.89
C ALA A 380 -35.09 -4.99 -23.04
N ALA A 381 -35.65 -4.80 -24.24
CA ALA A 381 -37.07 -4.97 -24.55
C ALA A 381 -37.47 -6.42 -24.90
N ALA A 382 -36.51 -7.33 -25.13
CA ALA A 382 -36.83 -8.70 -25.55
C ALA A 382 -36.80 -9.76 -24.43
N VAL A 383 -36.39 -9.41 -23.20
CA VAL A 383 -36.37 -10.36 -22.05
C VAL A 383 -37.56 -10.14 -21.10
N ALA A 384 -38.35 -9.07 -21.31
CA ALA A 384 -39.52 -8.77 -20.49
C ALA A 384 -40.83 -9.42 -20.98
N ALA A 385 -40.80 -10.17 -22.10
CA ALA A 385 -41.98 -10.84 -22.63
C ALA A 385 -41.93 -12.36 -22.37
N ALA A 386 -42.52 -12.74 -21.22
CA ALA A 386 -43.00 -14.07 -20.83
C ALA A 386 -41.97 -15.13 -20.33
N PRO A 387 -42.29 -15.90 -19.26
CA PRO A 387 -43.63 -16.17 -18.77
C PRO A 387 -43.90 -15.71 -17.32
N VAL A 388 -44.79 -14.72 -17.19
CA VAL A 388 -45.73 -14.60 -16.06
C VAL A 388 -46.90 -15.60 -16.22
N GLN A 389 -46.97 -16.31 -17.35
CA GLN A 389 -48.01 -17.32 -17.62
C GLN A 389 -47.84 -18.65 -16.89
N ALA A 390 -46.75 -18.88 -16.15
CA ALA A 390 -46.60 -20.06 -15.29
C ALA A 390 -47.24 -19.89 -13.90
N ALA A 391 -47.47 -18.65 -13.44
CA ALA A 391 -48.07 -18.38 -12.13
C ALA A 391 -49.61 -18.26 -12.18
N ALA A 392 -50.18 -17.87 -13.33
CA ALA A 392 -51.62 -17.67 -13.48
C ALA A 392 -52.42 -18.96 -13.76
N ALA A 393 -51.77 -20.11 -13.99
CA ALA A 393 -52.43 -21.39 -14.19
C ALA A 393 -52.73 -22.14 -12.87
N ALA A 394 -52.29 -21.61 -11.73
CA ALA A 394 -52.51 -22.23 -10.41
C ALA A 394 -53.69 -21.60 -9.62
N GLU A 395 -54.34 -20.57 -10.14
CA GLU A 395 -55.32 -19.76 -9.39
C GLU A 395 -56.72 -19.73 -10.04
N ALA A 396 -57.10 -20.75 -10.80
CA ALA A 396 -58.44 -20.86 -11.37
C ALA A 396 -58.96 -22.30 -11.43
N ALA A 397 -59.48 -22.81 -10.31
CA ALA A 397 -60.54 -23.81 -10.27
C ALA A 397 -61.36 -23.64 -8.97
N PRO A 398 -62.71 -23.63 -9.02
CA PRO A 398 -63.55 -23.06 -7.96
C PRO A 398 -64.09 -24.07 -6.95
N ALA A 399 -64.62 -23.53 -5.85
CA ALA A 399 -65.36 -24.20 -4.79
C ALA A 399 -66.75 -24.70 -5.23
N ALA A 400 -67.11 -25.91 -4.76
CA ALA A 400 -68.44 -26.43 -4.37
C ALA A 400 -68.24 -27.93 -4.08
N VAL A 401 -68.37 -28.49 -2.88
CA VAL A 401 -69.57 -28.95 -2.10
C VAL A 401 -68.88 -29.72 -0.93
N GLU A 402 -69.19 -29.65 0.37
CA GLU A 402 -70.46 -29.81 1.08
C GLU A 402 -70.27 -29.39 2.54
N GLU A 403 -71.28 -28.74 3.08
CA GLU A 403 -71.48 -28.44 4.51
C GLU A 403 -72.37 -29.54 5.09
N ALA A 404 -71.90 -30.25 6.11
CA ALA A 404 -72.75 -31.02 7.03
C ALA A 404 -72.04 -31.26 8.37
N ALA A 405 -72.50 -30.54 9.40
CA ALA A 405 -72.52 -31.01 10.79
C ALA A 405 -73.98 -31.45 11.10
N PRO A 406 -74.34 -32.13 12.22
CA PRO A 406 -73.57 -32.36 13.46
C PRO A 406 -73.76 -33.73 14.17
N ALA A 407 -73.05 -33.91 15.31
CA ALA A 407 -73.43 -34.65 16.54
C ALA A 407 -73.60 -36.20 16.57
N GLU A 408 -72.66 -36.88 17.26
CA GLU A 408 -72.85 -38.02 18.19
C GLU A 408 -71.45 -38.33 18.79
N ALA A 409 -71.15 -38.11 20.08
CA ALA A 409 -71.54 -38.89 21.27
C ALA A 409 -71.18 -40.38 21.19
N ALA A 410 -70.35 -40.82 22.15
CA ALA A 410 -70.11 -42.20 22.60
C ALA A 410 -69.30 -43.15 21.70
N ALA A 411 -68.03 -43.37 22.06
CA ALA A 411 -67.41 -44.70 22.22
C ALA A 411 -65.91 -44.52 22.53
N GLU A 412 -65.64 -43.92 23.69
CA GLU A 412 -64.40 -44.12 24.42
C GLU A 412 -64.59 -45.45 25.19
N ASP A 413 -64.49 -46.58 24.48
CA ASP A 413 -64.39 -47.90 25.08
C ASP A 413 -63.95 -48.93 24.02
N ALA A 414 -63.12 -49.90 24.43
CA ALA A 414 -62.68 -51.08 23.67
C ALA A 414 -61.49 -50.97 22.68
N ALA A 415 -60.37 -50.36 23.09
CA ALA A 415 -59.06 -50.67 22.48
C ALA A 415 -57.90 -50.90 23.47
N GLU A 416 -58.19 -51.06 24.76
CA GLU A 416 -57.17 -51.30 25.79
C GLU A 416 -57.60 -52.44 26.73
N ALA A 417 -57.90 -53.62 26.17
CA ALA A 417 -58.09 -54.86 26.93
C ALA A 417 -57.89 -56.08 26.02
N ALA A 418 -56.72 -56.21 25.40
CA ALA A 418 -56.33 -57.42 24.70
C ALA A 418 -54.80 -57.55 24.65
N ASN A 419 -54.15 -57.46 25.81
CA ASN A 419 -52.77 -57.92 25.94
C ASN A 419 -52.48 -58.38 27.37
N THR A 420 -53.00 -59.55 27.73
CA THR A 420 -52.55 -60.36 28.88
C THR A 420 -53.20 -61.73 28.77
N GLN A 421 -52.58 -62.63 28.00
CA GLN A 421 -52.69 -64.09 28.18
C GLN A 421 -51.68 -64.79 27.25
N GLU A 422 -50.43 -64.83 27.66
CA GLU A 422 -49.50 -65.90 27.30
C GLU A 422 -48.71 -66.29 28.56
N GLY A 423 -48.67 -67.59 28.86
CA GLY A 423 -47.65 -68.18 29.74
C GLY A 423 -48.15 -68.78 31.04
N GLY A 424 -48.85 -69.91 30.95
CA GLY A 424 -48.89 -70.91 32.02
C GLY A 424 -48.25 -72.21 31.53
N GLU A 425 -47.42 -72.81 32.39
CA GLU A 425 -47.08 -74.24 32.56
C GLU A 425 -45.58 -74.57 32.67
N ALA A 426 -45.31 -75.31 33.77
CA ALA A 426 -44.12 -76.05 34.22
C ALA A 426 -43.17 -75.35 35.21
#